data_AF-A0A411KX45-F1
#
_entry.id   AF-A0A411KX45-F1
#
_cell.length_a   1.000
_cell.length_b   1.000
_cell.length_c   1.000
_cell.angle_alpha   90.00
_cell.angle_beta   90.00
_cell.angle_gamma   90.00
#
_symmetry.space_group_name_H-M   'P 1'
#
loop_
_entity.id
_entity.type
_entity.pdbx_description
1 polymer ?
#
loop_
_entity_poly.entity_id
_entity_poly.type
_entity_poly.pdbx_seq_one_letter_code
_entity_poly.pdbx_strand_id
1 'polypeptide(L)'
;MKIEEISIRFKTLKQKSKITFIQNLTSLLNQVESALFLEGPYRLVLDSNIIMRLESYRQGNVSEGLLSILLVFKFIKKLPFHFDLVVRPTVFYEYLRQKNLESTHEHWVKFKELKNLVEEELGSKLFFDDIETYQGAEYHLQSIQNDAEKIKKTLIAYQNKNWKVNFIQPEGSGVAGFPLTCTGYILVPPEFAAEALFSPLGLEYFDEIKSSRFFTQYIHKYIVECKDNDKDIIDKYNVEKEFLFTQILKLTSKGNLKGLADLDIYTNCNIQSQFSNQSHSRYAPASAALTIDEKLARALRKSNSHSITSGEIICGPENEDDNKAKMEAFIEEYKRMRESEQRYRIAIEARRYFMKELISIGFFSE
;
A
#
# COMPACT_ATOMS: atom_id res chain seq x y z
N MET A 1 25.51 7.53 -6.70
CA MET A 1 26.09 8.32 -5.58
C MET A 1 26.77 7.41 -4.54
N LYS A 2 27.99 7.74 -4.08
CA LYS A 2 28.68 7.00 -2.98
C LYS A 2 28.14 7.43 -1.60
N ILE A 3 28.37 6.64 -0.54
CA ILE A 3 27.82 6.96 0.81
C ILE A 3 28.40 8.29 1.32
N GLU A 4 29.69 8.51 1.09
CA GLU A 4 30.41 9.71 1.50
C GLU A 4 29.82 10.97 0.86
N GLU A 5 29.41 10.87 -0.41
CA GLU A 5 28.76 11.96 -1.13
C GLU A 5 27.34 12.23 -0.60
N ILE A 6 26.57 11.18 -0.29
CA ILE A 6 25.26 11.31 0.38
C ILE A 6 25.44 12.01 1.73
N SER A 7 26.48 11.65 2.50
CA SER A 7 26.81 12.26 3.80
C SER A 7 27.09 13.76 3.66
N ILE A 8 27.92 14.15 2.69
CA ILE A 8 28.21 15.57 2.41
C ILE A 8 26.92 16.32 2.07
N ARG A 9 26.09 15.78 1.17
CA ARG A 9 24.80 16.40 0.80
C ARG A 9 23.86 16.50 2.00
N PHE A 10 23.76 15.46 2.82
CA PHE A 10 22.96 15.45 4.05
C PHE A 10 23.38 16.56 5.02
N LYS A 11 24.69 16.74 5.24
CA LYS A 11 25.21 17.78 6.14
C LYS A 11 24.81 19.20 5.72
N THR A 12 24.71 19.44 4.41
CA THR A 12 24.29 20.73 3.84
C THR A 12 22.78 20.98 3.91
N LEU A 13 21.96 19.98 4.27
CA LEU A 13 20.51 20.16 4.39
C LEU A 13 20.15 21.07 5.57
N LYS A 14 19.06 21.82 5.41
CA LYS A 14 18.43 22.56 6.52
C LYS A 14 17.89 21.57 7.56
N GLN A 15 17.79 22.01 8.81
CA GLN A 15 17.36 21.14 9.92
C GLN A 15 16.02 20.43 9.67
N LYS A 16 15.03 21.15 9.09
CA LYS A 16 13.74 20.55 8.72
C LYS A 16 13.90 19.41 7.71
N SER A 17 14.71 19.60 6.67
CA SER A 17 15.01 18.57 5.67
C SER A 17 15.82 17.40 6.25
N LYS A 18 16.70 17.64 7.23
CA LYS A 18 17.38 16.56 7.96
C LYS A 18 16.39 15.69 8.74
N ILE A 19 15.40 16.29 9.40
CA ILE A 19 14.34 15.55 10.10
C ILE A 19 13.54 14.70 9.11
N THR A 20 13.09 15.30 7.99
CA THR A 20 12.35 14.60 6.95
C THR A 20 13.19 13.48 6.30
N PHE A 21 14.49 13.69 6.08
CA PHE A 21 15.41 12.64 5.64
C PHE A 21 15.39 11.42 6.58
N ILE A 22 15.51 11.65 7.90
CA ILE A 22 15.56 10.58 8.90
C ILE A 22 14.22 9.83 8.95
N GLN A 23 13.11 10.57 8.89
CA GLN A 23 11.77 9.98 8.84
C GLN A 23 11.58 9.09 7.61
N ASN A 24 11.94 9.60 6.42
CA ASN A 24 11.87 8.85 5.18
C ASN A 24 12.78 7.61 5.21
N LEU A 25 14.04 7.75 5.65
CA LEU A 25 14.98 6.64 5.76
C LEU A 25 14.43 5.55 6.69
N THR A 26 13.95 5.94 7.87
CA THR A 26 13.39 4.99 8.85
C THR A 26 12.15 4.29 8.29
N SER A 27 11.26 5.03 7.62
CA SER A 27 10.07 4.48 6.98
C SER A 27 10.43 3.45 5.90
N LEU A 28 11.34 3.80 4.99
CA LEU A 28 11.79 2.92 3.91
C LEU A 28 12.49 1.66 4.46
N LEU A 29 13.35 1.79 5.48
CA LEU A 29 13.97 0.64 6.14
C LEU A 29 12.91 -0.30 6.72
N ASN A 30 11.92 0.23 7.44
CA ASN A 30 10.85 -0.57 8.01
C ASN A 30 10.00 -1.27 6.92
N GLN A 31 9.78 -0.62 5.77
CA GLN A 31 9.05 -1.21 4.64
C GLN A 31 9.80 -2.43 4.07
N VAL A 32 11.12 -2.31 3.87
CA VAL A 32 11.99 -3.43 3.43
C VAL A 32 12.01 -4.55 4.46
N GLU A 33 12.19 -4.22 5.75
CA GLU A 33 12.20 -5.20 6.83
C GLU A 33 10.87 -5.95 6.93
N SER A 34 9.74 -5.24 6.80
CA SER A 34 8.40 -5.85 6.88
C SER A 34 8.18 -6.90 5.78
N ALA A 35 8.74 -6.68 4.59
CA ALA A 35 8.67 -7.63 3.46
C ALA A 35 9.17 -9.04 3.83
N LEU A 36 10.18 -9.10 4.71
CA LEU A 36 10.84 -10.34 5.10
C LEU A 36 10.02 -11.19 6.08
N PHE A 37 8.88 -10.68 6.53
CA PHE A 37 7.87 -11.47 7.22
C PHE A 37 7.11 -12.41 6.26
N LEU A 38 7.19 -12.19 4.95
CA LEU A 38 6.63 -13.08 3.95
C LEU A 38 7.68 -14.10 3.48
N GLU A 39 7.21 -15.15 2.80
CA GLU A 39 8.09 -16.10 2.11
C GLU A 39 8.52 -15.56 0.75
N GLY A 40 9.78 -15.79 0.39
CA GLY A 40 10.31 -15.39 -0.92
C GLY A 40 9.67 -16.17 -2.08
N PRO A 41 9.85 -15.71 -3.33
CA PRO A 41 10.77 -14.63 -3.74
C PRO A 41 10.29 -13.23 -3.35
N TYR A 42 11.23 -12.32 -3.07
CA TYR A 42 10.94 -10.97 -2.59
C TYR A 42 10.94 -9.95 -3.73
N ARG A 43 9.92 -9.11 -3.77
CA ARG A 43 9.73 -8.04 -4.75
C ARG A 43 9.58 -6.71 -4.02
N LEU A 44 10.29 -5.69 -4.47
CA LEU A 44 10.13 -4.30 -4.03
C LEU A 44 9.41 -3.52 -5.12
N VAL A 45 8.13 -3.27 -4.89
CA VAL A 45 7.28 -2.51 -5.81
C VAL A 45 7.53 -1.02 -5.59
N LEU A 46 8.04 -0.35 -6.62
CA LEU A 46 8.36 1.08 -6.57
C LEU A 46 7.10 1.92 -6.77
N ASP A 47 6.88 2.85 -5.85
CA ASP A 47 5.86 3.89 -5.99
C ASP A 47 6.29 4.98 -7.01
N SER A 48 5.32 5.59 -7.69
CA SER A 48 5.46 6.76 -8.56
C SER A 48 6.27 7.88 -7.90
N ASN A 49 6.12 8.10 -6.58
CA ASN A 49 6.87 9.13 -5.87
C ASN A 49 8.39 8.85 -5.89
N ILE A 50 8.82 7.59 -5.81
CA ILE A 50 10.25 7.23 -5.96
C ILE A 50 10.72 7.56 -7.37
N ILE A 51 9.96 7.15 -8.39
CA ILE A 51 10.28 7.44 -9.80
C ILE A 51 10.44 8.94 -10.03
N MET A 52 9.51 9.76 -9.52
CA MET A 52 9.57 11.22 -9.63
C MET A 52 10.82 11.84 -8.98
N ARG A 53 11.32 11.26 -7.86
CA ARG A 53 12.57 11.72 -7.23
C ARG A 53 13.79 11.39 -8.08
N LEU A 54 13.81 10.23 -8.73
CA LEU A 54 14.86 9.87 -9.68
C LEU A 54 14.82 10.76 -10.93
N GLU A 55 13.63 11.04 -11.48
CA GLU A 55 13.47 12.00 -12.59
C GLU A 55 14.03 13.38 -12.21
N SER A 56 13.69 13.87 -11.01
CA SER A 56 14.18 15.15 -10.49
C SER A 56 15.70 15.14 -10.30
N TYR A 57 16.28 14.01 -9.90
CA TYR A 57 17.72 13.88 -9.72
C TYR A 57 18.50 14.06 -11.03
N ARG A 58 18.01 13.48 -12.13
CA ARG A 58 18.59 13.69 -13.46
C ARG A 58 18.55 15.14 -13.93
N GLN A 59 17.63 15.93 -13.39
CA GLN A 59 17.53 17.38 -13.61
C GLN A 59 18.43 18.19 -12.64
N GLY A 60 19.27 17.53 -11.85
CA GLY A 60 20.19 18.15 -10.89
C GLY A 60 19.58 18.43 -9.51
N ASN A 61 18.35 17.99 -9.24
CA ASN A 61 17.69 18.25 -7.95
C ASN A 61 17.98 17.12 -6.95
N VAL A 62 18.77 17.44 -5.92
CA VAL A 62 19.09 16.53 -4.81
C VAL A 62 18.23 16.90 -3.60
N SER A 63 17.15 16.14 -3.37
CA SER A 63 16.24 16.33 -2.23
C SER A 63 16.56 15.37 -1.07
N GLU A 64 16.05 15.66 0.13
CA GLU A 64 16.15 14.75 1.26
C GLU A 64 15.53 13.38 0.96
N GLY A 65 14.39 13.34 0.25
CA GLY A 65 13.74 12.09 -0.14
C GLY A 65 14.61 11.23 -1.06
N LEU A 66 15.29 11.85 -2.04
CA LEU A 66 16.23 11.15 -2.90
C LEU A 66 17.39 10.55 -2.10
N LEU A 67 17.98 11.32 -1.19
CA LEU A 67 19.09 10.83 -0.37
C LEU A 67 18.65 9.62 0.48
N SER A 68 17.45 9.65 1.05
CA SER A 68 16.89 8.53 1.81
C SER A 68 16.71 7.27 0.94
N ILE A 69 16.19 7.43 -0.28
CA ILE A 69 16.03 6.35 -1.27
C ILE A 69 17.39 5.73 -1.57
N LEU A 70 18.36 6.53 -2.01
CA LEU A 70 19.70 6.05 -2.38
C LEU A 70 20.37 5.29 -1.22
N LEU A 71 20.17 5.75 0.01
CA LEU A 71 20.75 5.12 1.19
C LEU A 71 20.07 3.78 1.53
N VAL A 72 18.74 3.69 1.43
CA VAL A 72 18.01 2.42 1.57
C VAL A 72 18.43 1.40 0.53
N PHE A 73 18.67 1.80 -0.72
CA PHE A 73 19.15 0.87 -1.75
C PHE A 73 20.53 0.31 -1.45
N LYS A 74 21.38 1.06 -0.73
CA LYS A 74 22.65 0.54 -0.23
C LYS A 74 22.44 -0.45 0.91
N PHE A 75 21.46 -0.23 1.78
CA PHE A 75 21.09 -1.19 2.81
C PHE A 75 20.55 -2.49 2.21
N ILE A 76 19.63 -2.41 1.23
CA ILE A 76 19.06 -3.59 0.54
C ILE A 76 20.17 -4.50 -0.01
N LYS A 77 21.19 -3.91 -0.65
CA LYS A 77 22.35 -4.66 -1.19
C LYS A 77 23.21 -5.36 -0.14
N LYS A 78 23.09 -5.00 1.14
CA LYS A 78 23.80 -5.64 2.26
C LYS A 78 22.99 -6.75 2.93
N LEU A 79 21.70 -6.85 2.63
CA LEU A 79 20.87 -7.92 3.16
C LEU A 79 21.26 -9.26 2.49
N PRO A 80 21.19 -10.38 3.21
CA PRO A 80 21.43 -11.71 2.64
C PRO A 80 20.25 -12.21 1.79
N PHE A 81 19.32 -11.33 1.42
CA PHE A 81 18.09 -11.63 0.69
C PHE A 81 18.12 -10.94 -0.67
N HIS A 82 17.66 -11.66 -1.69
CA HIS A 82 17.51 -11.11 -3.04
C HIS A 82 16.14 -10.43 -3.17
N PHE A 83 16.13 -9.20 -3.69
CA PHE A 83 14.92 -8.43 -3.96
C PHE A 83 14.88 -8.02 -5.42
N ASP A 84 13.83 -8.42 -6.13
CA ASP A 84 13.54 -7.95 -7.47
C ASP A 84 12.85 -6.58 -7.38
N LEU A 85 13.35 -5.58 -8.12
CA LEU A 85 12.65 -4.29 -8.22
C LEU A 85 11.58 -4.37 -9.29
N VAL A 86 10.40 -3.87 -8.97
CA VAL A 86 9.23 -3.99 -9.84
C VAL A 86 8.53 -2.65 -9.99
N VAL A 87 8.14 -2.32 -11.23
CA VAL A 87 7.19 -1.25 -11.54
C VAL A 87 5.90 -1.88 -12.05
N ARG A 88 4.76 -1.44 -11.49
CA ARG A 88 3.43 -1.92 -11.86
C ARG A 88 2.78 -1.04 -12.93
N PRO A 89 1.77 -1.54 -13.66
CA PRO A 89 1.14 -0.80 -14.74
C PRO A 89 0.61 0.58 -14.32
N THR A 90 0.07 0.73 -13.11
CA THR A 90 -0.44 2.01 -12.58
C THR A 90 0.66 3.03 -12.32
N VAL A 91 1.83 2.60 -11.85
CA VAL A 91 3.01 3.46 -11.68
C VAL A 91 3.53 3.91 -13.05
N PHE A 92 3.53 3.01 -14.04
CA PHE A 92 3.88 3.37 -15.41
C PHE A 92 2.86 4.35 -16.01
N TYR A 93 1.56 4.15 -15.79
CA TYR A 93 0.51 5.09 -16.20
C TYR A 93 0.70 6.49 -15.60
N GLU A 94 1.03 6.58 -14.31
CA GLU A 94 1.32 7.86 -13.66
C GLU A 94 2.64 8.49 -14.16
N TYR A 95 3.65 7.68 -14.46
CA TYR A 95 4.87 8.12 -15.13
C TYR A 95 4.58 8.75 -16.50
N LEU A 96 3.67 8.14 -17.27
CA LEU A 96 3.14 8.69 -18.55
C LEU A 96 2.19 9.88 -18.38
N ARG A 97 2.01 10.38 -17.15
CA ARG A 97 1.11 11.49 -16.80
C ARG A 97 -0.35 11.18 -17.15
N GLN A 98 -0.77 9.93 -16.90
CA GLN A 98 -2.12 9.42 -17.13
C GLN A 98 -2.56 9.55 -18.60
N LYS A 99 -1.66 9.21 -19.51
CA LYS A 99 -1.92 9.16 -20.95
C LYS A 99 -1.66 7.75 -21.47
N ASN A 100 -2.45 7.35 -22.48
CA ASN A 100 -2.18 6.13 -23.23
C ASN A 100 -1.04 6.35 -24.22
N LEU A 101 -0.48 5.23 -24.67
CA LEU A 101 0.57 5.18 -25.68
C LEU A 101 -0.07 5.10 -27.07
N GLU A 102 0.47 5.87 -28.03
CA GLU A 102 -0.06 5.96 -29.39
C GLU A 102 0.60 4.95 -30.34
N SER A 103 1.76 4.39 -29.96
CA SER A 103 2.48 3.44 -30.82
C SER A 103 3.45 2.54 -30.05
N THR A 104 3.87 1.44 -30.69
CA THR A 104 4.95 0.58 -30.22
C THR A 104 6.28 1.32 -30.06
N HIS A 105 6.55 2.33 -30.89
CA HIS A 105 7.77 3.13 -30.77
C HIS A 105 7.76 3.99 -29.49
N GLU A 106 6.65 4.69 -29.24
CA GLU A 106 6.49 5.49 -28.02
C GLU A 106 6.59 4.61 -26.76
N HIS A 107 5.93 3.45 -26.77
CA HIS A 107 6.04 2.45 -25.71
C HIS A 107 7.50 2.11 -25.42
N TRP A 108 8.25 1.69 -26.45
CA TRP A 108 9.63 1.27 -26.27
C TRP A 108 10.53 2.38 -25.74
N VAL A 109 10.34 3.62 -26.23
CA VAL A 109 11.07 4.79 -25.76
C VAL A 109 10.79 5.03 -24.27
N LYS A 110 9.53 5.06 -23.86
CA LYS A 110 9.13 5.33 -22.47
C LYS A 110 9.49 4.21 -21.51
N PHE A 111 9.31 2.97 -21.94
CA PHE A 111 9.71 1.78 -21.20
C PHE A 111 11.22 1.79 -20.92
N LYS A 112 12.03 2.02 -21.96
CA LYS A 112 13.49 2.09 -21.83
C LYS A 112 13.94 3.29 -20.99
N GLU A 113 13.31 4.44 -21.16
CA GLU A 113 13.60 5.66 -20.39
C GLU A 113 13.44 5.39 -18.88
N LEU A 114 12.29 4.82 -18.48
CA LEU A 114 12.01 4.46 -17.09
C LEU A 114 12.93 3.36 -16.57
N LYS A 115 13.18 2.33 -17.38
CA LYS A 115 14.10 1.25 -17.02
C LYS A 115 15.51 1.78 -16.74
N ASN A 116 16.07 2.54 -17.67
CA ASN A 116 17.39 3.12 -17.51
C ASN A 116 17.44 4.08 -16.31
N LEU A 117 16.38 4.87 -16.09
CA LEU A 117 16.28 5.75 -14.92
C LEU A 117 16.44 4.99 -13.60
N VAL A 118 15.75 3.88 -13.43
CA VAL A 118 15.83 3.11 -12.18
C VAL A 118 17.14 2.33 -12.09
N GLU A 119 17.52 1.63 -13.16
CA GLU A 119 18.67 0.73 -13.15
C GLU A 119 19.99 1.48 -12.98
N GLU A 120 20.17 2.63 -13.64
CA GLU A 120 21.40 3.43 -13.52
C GLU A 120 21.51 4.09 -12.14
N GLU A 121 20.42 4.65 -11.62
CA GLU A 121 20.47 5.45 -10.39
C GLU A 121 20.48 4.59 -9.12
N LEU A 122 19.77 3.46 -9.13
CA LEU A 122 19.70 2.53 -7.99
C LEU A 122 20.69 1.37 -8.14
N GLY A 123 21.27 1.16 -9.33
CA GLY A 123 22.23 0.11 -9.63
C GLY A 123 21.66 -1.29 -9.42
N SER A 124 20.38 -1.49 -9.74
CA SER A 124 19.62 -2.72 -9.48
C SER A 124 18.70 -2.98 -10.65
N LYS A 125 18.57 -4.24 -11.07
CA LYS A 125 17.76 -4.62 -12.22
C LYS A 125 16.27 -4.30 -11.96
N LEU A 126 15.61 -3.73 -12.96
CA LEU A 126 14.18 -3.41 -12.90
C LEU A 126 13.37 -4.39 -13.77
N PHE A 127 12.32 -4.92 -13.17
CA PHE A 127 11.28 -5.70 -13.80
C PHE A 127 9.98 -4.90 -13.86
N PHE A 128 9.09 -5.33 -14.73
CA PHE A 128 7.80 -4.71 -14.94
C PHE A 128 6.74 -5.80 -14.87
N ASP A 129 5.54 -5.43 -14.45
CA ASP A 129 4.40 -6.35 -14.44
C ASP A 129 3.58 -6.12 -15.71
N ASP A 130 3.62 -7.07 -16.64
CA ASP A 130 2.76 -7.19 -17.81
C ASP A 130 2.75 -5.98 -18.78
N ILE A 131 3.79 -5.12 -18.72
CA ILE A 131 3.93 -3.93 -19.59
C ILE A 131 5.21 -3.94 -20.44
N GLU A 132 5.91 -5.07 -20.52
CA GLU A 132 7.13 -5.25 -21.31
C GLU A 132 6.90 -5.17 -22.81
N THR A 133 5.66 -5.41 -23.25
CA THR A 133 5.24 -5.30 -24.65
C THR A 133 4.24 -4.16 -24.81
N TYR A 134 4.14 -3.62 -26.03
CA TYR A 134 3.16 -2.57 -26.33
C TYR A 134 1.73 -3.07 -26.12
N GLN A 135 1.41 -4.31 -26.51
CA GLN A 135 0.08 -4.88 -26.36
C GLN A 135 -0.32 -5.05 -24.89
N GLY A 136 0.60 -5.54 -24.05
CA GLY A 136 0.37 -5.65 -22.60
C GLY A 136 0.18 -4.27 -21.95
N ALA A 137 1.07 -3.33 -22.29
CA ALA A 137 0.95 -1.95 -21.82
C ALA A 137 -0.36 -1.31 -22.28
N GLU A 138 -0.71 -1.37 -23.56
CA GLU A 138 -1.95 -0.82 -24.10
C GLU A 138 -3.18 -1.38 -23.38
N TYR A 139 -3.26 -2.70 -23.22
CA TYR A 139 -4.34 -3.36 -22.50
C TYR A 139 -4.48 -2.83 -21.07
N HIS A 140 -3.40 -2.81 -20.29
CA HIS A 140 -3.47 -2.36 -18.91
C HIS A 140 -3.76 -0.87 -18.79
N LEU A 141 -3.15 -0.02 -19.62
CA LEU A 141 -3.39 1.44 -19.58
C LEU A 141 -4.85 1.78 -19.93
N GLN A 142 -5.44 1.08 -20.91
CA GLN A 142 -6.87 1.22 -21.24
C GLN A 142 -7.77 0.80 -20.06
N SER A 143 -7.53 -0.37 -19.46
CA SER A 143 -8.32 -0.84 -18.30
C SER A 143 -8.17 0.09 -17.10
N ILE A 144 -6.96 0.58 -16.81
CA ILE A 144 -6.72 1.57 -15.75
C ILE A 144 -7.47 2.87 -16.03
N GLN A 145 -7.45 3.35 -17.28
CA GLN A 145 -8.15 4.57 -17.66
C GLN A 145 -9.67 4.43 -17.50
N ASN A 146 -10.24 3.30 -17.94
CA ASN A 146 -11.67 3.00 -17.78
C ASN A 146 -12.07 3.03 -16.30
N ASP A 147 -11.30 2.34 -15.46
CA ASP A 147 -11.53 2.33 -14.01
C ASP A 147 -11.33 3.70 -13.37
N ALA A 148 -10.32 4.47 -13.80
CA ALA A 148 -10.10 5.83 -13.32
C ALA A 148 -11.31 6.73 -13.57
N GLU A 149 -11.97 6.61 -14.73
CA GLU A 149 -13.19 7.36 -15.04
C GLU A 149 -14.39 6.88 -14.20
N LYS A 150 -14.57 5.57 -13.99
CA LYS A 150 -15.60 5.03 -13.08
C LYS A 150 -15.39 5.56 -11.65
N ILE A 151 -14.17 5.44 -11.13
CA ILE A 151 -13.77 5.92 -9.80
C ILE A 151 -14.05 7.42 -9.67
N LYS A 152 -13.60 8.22 -10.63
CA LYS A 152 -13.79 9.68 -10.62
C LYS A 152 -15.27 10.05 -10.57
N LYS A 153 -16.11 9.45 -11.42
CA LYS A 153 -17.56 9.67 -11.42
C LYS A 153 -18.18 9.31 -10.08
N THR A 154 -17.79 8.18 -9.49
CA THR A 154 -18.27 7.73 -8.19
C THR A 154 -17.88 8.70 -7.07
N LEU A 155 -16.63 9.17 -7.03
CA LEU A 155 -16.19 10.13 -6.01
C LEU A 155 -16.93 11.47 -6.13
N ILE A 156 -17.23 11.93 -7.35
CA ILE A 156 -18.06 13.12 -7.58
C ILE A 156 -19.50 12.86 -7.11
N ALA A 157 -20.07 11.70 -7.41
CA ALA A 157 -21.40 11.33 -6.95
C ALA A 157 -21.48 11.31 -5.42
N TYR A 158 -20.44 10.80 -4.75
CA TYR A 158 -20.35 10.81 -3.29
C TYR A 158 -20.33 12.23 -2.73
N GLN A 159 -19.60 13.17 -3.35
CA GLN A 159 -19.59 14.58 -2.91
C GLN A 159 -20.97 15.25 -2.95
N ASN A 160 -21.83 14.82 -3.88
CA ASN A 160 -23.12 15.46 -4.16
C ASN A 160 -24.32 14.71 -3.53
N LYS A 161 -24.12 13.51 -3.00
CA LYS A 161 -25.18 12.70 -2.40
C LYS A 161 -25.51 13.21 -1.00
N ASN A 162 -26.80 13.14 -0.63
CA ASN A 162 -27.21 13.33 0.76
C ASN A 162 -26.90 12.04 1.55
N TRP A 163 -26.00 12.15 2.53
CA TRP A 163 -25.55 11.05 3.39
C TRP A 163 -26.29 10.96 4.72
N LYS A 164 -27.54 11.42 4.74
CA LYS A 164 -28.41 11.19 5.90
C LYS A 164 -28.71 9.70 6.05
N VAL A 165 -28.47 9.16 7.24
CA VAL A 165 -28.65 7.75 7.58
C VAL A 165 -29.54 7.63 8.81
N ASN A 166 -30.45 6.66 8.78
CA ASN A 166 -31.12 6.22 10.00
C ASN A 166 -30.27 5.13 10.67
N PHE A 167 -29.68 5.46 11.82
CA PHE A 167 -28.84 4.55 12.58
C PHE A 167 -29.62 3.54 13.42
N ILE A 168 -30.94 3.69 13.58
CA ILE A 168 -31.79 2.73 14.28
C ILE A 168 -32.68 2.04 13.23
N GLN A 169 -32.39 0.77 12.97
CA GLN A 169 -33.08 0.00 11.92
C GLN A 169 -33.73 -1.25 12.50
N PRO A 170 -34.81 -1.78 11.91
CA PRO A 170 -35.39 -3.05 12.34
C PRO A 170 -34.37 -4.19 12.23
N GLU A 171 -34.44 -5.16 13.13
CA GLU A 171 -33.71 -6.42 12.98
C GLU A 171 -34.06 -7.08 11.64
N GLY A 172 -33.06 -7.64 10.96
CA GLY A 172 -33.25 -8.26 9.63
C GLY A 172 -33.26 -7.28 8.45
N SER A 173 -32.89 -6.01 8.63
CA SER A 173 -32.79 -5.02 7.54
C SER A 173 -31.69 -5.29 6.50
N GLY A 174 -30.90 -6.36 6.69
CA GLY A 174 -29.77 -6.70 5.83
C GLY A 174 -28.49 -5.90 6.15
N VAL A 175 -28.48 -5.13 7.24
CA VAL A 175 -27.33 -4.34 7.69
C VAL A 175 -26.82 -4.87 9.03
N ALA A 176 -25.50 -4.95 9.20
CA ALA A 176 -24.91 -5.32 10.48
C ALA A 176 -25.15 -4.22 11.53
N GLY A 177 -25.30 -4.61 12.80
CA GLY A 177 -25.52 -3.68 13.90
C GLY A 177 -25.53 -4.35 15.26
N PHE A 178 -25.68 -3.54 16.30
CA PHE A 178 -25.79 -4.01 17.68
C PHE A 178 -27.27 -4.09 18.09
N PRO A 179 -27.74 -5.21 18.66
CA PRO A 179 -29.14 -5.34 19.06
C PRO A 179 -29.49 -4.34 20.17
N LEU A 180 -30.60 -3.63 20.01
CA LEU A 180 -31.22 -2.82 21.04
C LEU A 180 -32.20 -3.72 21.81
N THR A 181 -31.76 -4.19 22.99
CA THR A 181 -32.46 -5.19 23.81
C THR A 181 -33.97 -4.93 23.92
N CYS A 182 -34.75 -5.97 23.61
CA CYS A 182 -36.22 -6.00 23.73
C CYS A 182 -36.98 -5.01 22.84
N THR A 183 -36.38 -4.49 21.76
CA THR A 183 -37.05 -3.54 20.85
C THR A 183 -37.31 -4.09 19.45
N GLY A 184 -36.61 -5.14 19.02
CA GLY A 184 -36.65 -5.61 17.63
C GLY A 184 -35.92 -4.69 16.65
N TYR A 185 -35.04 -3.82 17.16
CA TYR A 185 -34.20 -2.91 16.38
C TYR A 185 -32.73 -3.15 16.65
N ILE A 186 -31.91 -2.77 15.69
CA ILE A 186 -30.45 -2.70 15.77
C ILE A 186 -30.00 -1.25 15.69
N LEU A 187 -28.92 -0.95 16.41
CA LEU A 187 -28.10 0.23 16.20
C LEU A 187 -27.05 -0.09 15.14
N VAL A 188 -27.05 0.65 14.04
CA VAL A 188 -26.09 0.54 12.94
C VAL A 188 -25.01 1.62 13.11
N PRO A 189 -23.76 1.25 13.43
CA PRO A 189 -22.64 2.18 13.47
C PRO A 189 -22.37 2.84 12.11
N PRO A 190 -21.75 4.04 12.06
CA PRO A 190 -21.44 4.73 10.81
C PRO A 190 -20.60 3.90 9.82
N GLU A 191 -19.67 3.08 10.31
CA GLU A 191 -18.86 2.17 9.48
C GLU A 191 -19.71 1.10 8.79
N PHE A 192 -20.59 0.42 9.54
CA PHE A 192 -21.48 -0.62 8.98
C PHE A 192 -22.51 -0.03 8.02
N ALA A 193 -23.01 1.18 8.31
CA ALA A 193 -23.85 1.91 7.37
C ALA A 193 -23.10 2.21 6.06
N ALA A 194 -21.82 2.58 6.15
CA ALA A 194 -21.01 2.85 4.97
C ALA A 194 -20.76 1.60 4.12
N GLU A 195 -20.50 0.46 4.76
CA GLU A 195 -20.34 -0.84 4.09
C GLU A 195 -21.62 -1.25 3.37
N ALA A 196 -22.77 -1.14 4.03
CA ALA A 196 -24.06 -1.49 3.43
C ALA A 196 -24.47 -0.55 2.28
N LEU A 197 -24.04 0.71 2.32
CA LEU A 197 -24.31 1.70 1.27
C LEU A 197 -23.34 1.63 0.10
N PHE A 198 -22.21 0.92 0.24
CA PHE A 198 -21.28 0.71 -0.84
C PHE A 198 -21.90 -0.20 -1.90
N SER A 199 -21.75 0.18 -3.17
CA SER A 199 -22.11 -0.66 -4.30
C SER A 199 -20.87 -0.84 -5.18
N PRO A 200 -20.58 -2.07 -5.64
CA PRO A 200 -19.53 -2.33 -6.62
C PRO A 200 -19.62 -1.37 -7.82
N LEU A 201 -18.47 -0.83 -8.22
CA LEU A 201 -18.26 0.05 -9.37
C LEU A 201 -18.10 -0.73 -10.69
N GLY A 202 -17.83 -2.03 -10.64
CA GLY A 202 -17.51 -2.88 -11.79
C GLY A 202 -16.14 -2.55 -12.38
N LEU A 203 -15.09 -2.64 -11.55
CA LEU A 203 -13.71 -2.35 -11.94
C LEU A 203 -13.10 -3.51 -12.75
N GLU A 204 -12.32 -3.17 -13.78
CA GLU A 204 -11.69 -4.12 -14.72
C GLU A 204 -10.24 -4.44 -14.37
N TYR A 205 -9.47 -3.43 -13.96
CA TYR A 205 -8.07 -3.57 -13.58
C TYR A 205 -7.91 -3.76 -12.07
N PHE A 206 -8.60 -2.93 -11.27
CA PHE A 206 -8.47 -2.97 -9.82
C PHE A 206 -9.32 -4.08 -9.21
N ASP A 207 -8.76 -4.84 -8.28
CA ASP A 207 -9.51 -5.80 -7.46
C ASP A 207 -10.57 -5.05 -6.66
N GLU A 208 -11.83 -5.24 -7.03
CA GLU A 208 -12.96 -4.51 -6.48
C GLU A 208 -13.20 -4.80 -4.99
N ILE A 209 -12.97 -6.06 -4.57
CA ILE A 209 -13.12 -6.46 -3.17
C ILE A 209 -12.07 -5.73 -2.32
N LYS A 210 -10.81 -5.74 -2.75
CA LYS A 210 -9.73 -5.05 -2.01
C LYS A 210 -9.87 -3.53 -2.08
N SER A 211 -10.34 -3.00 -3.20
CA SER A 211 -10.50 -1.57 -3.44
C SER A 211 -11.72 -0.99 -2.71
N SER A 212 -12.74 -1.80 -2.40
CA SER A 212 -13.96 -1.39 -1.69
C SER A 212 -13.67 -0.55 -0.45
N ARG A 213 -12.62 -0.88 0.31
CA ARG A 213 -12.21 -0.17 1.53
C ARG A 213 -11.98 1.32 1.31
N PHE A 214 -11.46 1.73 0.16
CA PHE A 214 -11.27 3.15 -0.15
C PHE A 214 -12.62 3.86 -0.29
N PHE A 215 -13.56 3.24 -1.01
CA PHE A 215 -14.88 3.81 -1.27
C PHE A 215 -15.76 3.79 -0.02
N THR A 216 -15.77 2.69 0.73
CA THR A 216 -16.46 2.61 2.02
C THR A 216 -15.97 3.69 2.98
N GLN A 217 -14.67 3.96 3.04
CA GLN A 217 -14.16 5.02 3.90
C GLN A 217 -14.58 6.43 3.43
N TYR A 218 -14.73 6.65 2.11
CA TYR A 218 -15.33 7.87 1.59
C TYR A 218 -16.78 8.04 2.05
N ILE A 219 -17.58 6.98 1.95
CA ILE A 219 -18.97 6.98 2.40
C ILE A 219 -19.04 7.26 3.91
N HIS A 220 -18.23 6.53 4.70
CA HIS A 220 -18.16 6.69 6.15
C HIS A 220 -17.82 8.13 6.53
N LYS A 221 -16.82 8.74 5.88
CA LYS A 221 -16.48 10.15 6.09
C LYS A 221 -17.67 11.06 5.86
N TYR A 222 -18.39 10.90 4.75
CA TYR A 222 -19.53 11.76 4.45
C TYR A 222 -20.73 11.55 5.37
N ILE A 223 -20.96 10.32 5.87
CA ILE A 223 -21.97 10.05 6.90
C ILE A 223 -21.62 10.81 8.20
N VAL A 224 -20.36 10.74 8.63
CA VAL A 224 -19.87 11.42 9.83
C VAL A 224 -19.94 12.94 9.70
N GLU A 225 -19.57 13.48 8.54
CA GLU A 225 -19.58 14.92 8.26
C GLU A 225 -20.99 15.49 7.98
N CYS A 226 -21.98 14.65 7.67
CA CYS A 226 -23.36 15.08 7.43
C CYS A 226 -23.98 15.71 8.69
N LYS A 227 -24.47 16.95 8.59
CA LYS A 227 -25.02 17.70 9.73
C LYS A 227 -26.37 17.17 10.21
N ASP A 228 -27.12 16.51 9.34
CA ASP A 228 -28.47 16.01 9.62
C ASP A 228 -28.49 14.64 10.30
N ASN A 229 -27.32 14.04 10.52
CA ASN A 229 -27.15 12.77 11.22
C ASN A 229 -26.99 12.97 12.74
N ASP A 230 -27.45 11.97 13.49
CA ASP A 230 -27.34 11.93 14.95
C ASP A 230 -25.86 11.97 15.39
N LYS A 231 -25.49 13.05 16.06
CA LYS A 231 -24.11 13.29 16.49
C LYS A 231 -23.72 12.49 17.71
N ASP A 232 -24.65 12.12 18.58
CA ASP A 232 -24.36 11.32 19.77
C ASP A 232 -23.96 9.90 19.35
N ILE A 233 -24.62 9.34 18.33
CA ILE A 233 -24.25 8.05 17.75
C ILE A 233 -22.89 8.14 17.03
N ILE A 234 -22.68 9.18 16.22
CA ILE A 234 -21.42 9.37 15.51
C ILE A 234 -20.25 9.49 16.49
N ASP A 235 -20.35 10.33 17.51
CA ASP A 235 -19.25 10.58 18.45
C ASP A 235 -18.92 9.35 19.29
N LYS A 236 -19.93 8.52 19.59
CA LYS A 236 -19.76 7.29 20.36
C LYS A 236 -19.16 6.13 19.54
N TYR A 237 -19.53 6.01 18.26
CA TYR A 237 -19.20 4.83 17.45
C TYR A 237 -18.25 5.11 16.29
N ASN A 238 -17.78 6.35 16.09
CA ASN A 238 -16.76 6.63 15.09
C ASN A 238 -15.36 6.21 15.55
N VAL A 239 -14.90 5.05 15.05
CA VAL A 239 -13.58 4.50 15.33
C VAL A 239 -12.49 5.10 14.42
N GLU A 240 -12.85 5.60 13.23
CA GLU A 240 -11.90 6.10 12.22
C GLU A 240 -11.97 7.62 12.09
N LYS A 241 -11.00 8.32 12.69
CA LYS A 241 -10.96 9.79 12.70
C LYS A 241 -10.15 10.39 11.56
N GLU A 242 -9.21 9.65 10.99
CA GLU A 242 -8.26 10.21 10.02
C GLU A 242 -8.74 10.04 8.57
N PHE A 243 -9.61 9.06 8.31
CA PHE A 243 -10.09 8.71 6.97
C PHE A 243 -8.94 8.64 5.93
N LEU A 244 -7.89 7.90 6.29
CA LEU A 244 -6.60 7.87 5.58
C LEU A 244 -6.70 7.59 4.07
N PHE A 245 -7.51 6.62 3.64
CA PHE A 245 -7.71 6.25 2.24
C PHE A 245 -8.34 7.38 1.42
N THR A 246 -9.18 8.23 2.02
CA THR A 246 -9.73 9.44 1.37
C THR A 246 -8.67 10.50 1.09
N GLN A 247 -7.50 10.36 1.71
CA GLN A 247 -6.36 11.25 1.51
C GLN A 247 -5.35 10.70 0.49
N ILE A 248 -5.41 9.39 0.21
CA ILE A 248 -4.57 8.65 -0.74
C ILE A 248 -5.19 8.75 -2.15
N LEU A 249 -6.33 8.08 -2.35
CA LEU A 249 -7.09 8.15 -3.60
C LEU A 249 -8.05 9.33 -3.49
N LYS A 250 -7.88 10.38 -4.30
CA LYS A 250 -8.74 11.58 -4.20
C LYS A 250 -8.85 12.39 -5.47
N LEU A 251 -9.88 13.24 -5.50
CA LEU A 251 -10.01 14.31 -6.48
C LEU A 251 -9.19 15.53 -6.05
N THR A 252 -8.42 16.08 -6.97
CA THR A 252 -7.78 17.39 -6.83
C THR A 252 -8.82 18.51 -6.89
N SER A 253 -8.44 19.74 -6.53
CA SER A 253 -9.31 20.93 -6.68
C SER A 253 -9.77 21.18 -8.12
N LYS A 254 -9.02 20.68 -9.11
CA LYS A 254 -9.38 20.73 -10.53
C LYS A 254 -10.21 19.53 -11.00
N GLY A 255 -10.59 18.62 -10.11
CA GLY A 255 -11.36 17.42 -10.42
C GLY A 255 -10.56 16.26 -11.02
N ASN A 256 -9.23 16.36 -11.10
CA ASN A 256 -8.39 15.25 -11.57
C ASN A 256 -8.22 14.20 -10.46
N LEU A 257 -8.21 12.92 -10.85
CA LEU A 257 -7.99 11.80 -9.93
C LEU A 257 -6.50 11.64 -9.63
N LYS A 258 -6.16 11.46 -8.35
CA LYS A 258 -4.81 11.18 -7.86
C LYS A 258 -4.82 9.96 -6.94
N GLY A 259 -3.75 9.16 -6.98
CA GLY A 259 -3.54 8.02 -6.09
C GLY A 259 -3.95 6.68 -6.69
N LEU A 260 -3.89 6.55 -8.02
CA LEU A 260 -4.20 5.28 -8.70
C LEU A 260 -3.09 4.25 -8.46
N ALA A 261 -1.83 4.68 -8.55
CA ALA A 261 -0.70 3.83 -8.16
C ALA A 261 -0.76 3.47 -6.68
N ASP A 262 -1.09 4.43 -5.80
CA ASP A 262 -1.21 4.18 -4.37
C ASP A 262 -2.31 3.16 -4.03
N LEU A 263 -3.47 3.22 -4.72
CA LEU A 263 -4.55 2.24 -4.61
C LEU A 263 -4.05 0.85 -5.02
N ASP A 264 -3.37 0.76 -6.15
CA ASP A 264 -2.84 -0.51 -6.67
C ASP A 264 -1.80 -1.12 -5.73
N ILE A 265 -0.87 -0.29 -5.27
CA ILE A 265 0.21 -0.68 -4.36
C ILE A 265 -0.37 -1.12 -3.01
N TYR A 266 -1.30 -0.36 -2.43
CA TYR A 266 -1.91 -0.75 -1.15
C TYR A 266 -2.63 -2.11 -1.27
N THR A 267 -3.41 -2.31 -2.32
CA THR A 267 -4.23 -3.53 -2.47
C THR A 267 -3.38 -4.78 -2.74
N ASN A 268 -2.20 -4.65 -3.33
CA ASN A 268 -1.37 -5.80 -3.70
C ASN A 268 -0.13 -6.00 -2.81
N CYS A 269 0.37 -4.94 -2.18
CA CYS A 269 1.55 -4.99 -1.30
C CYS A 269 1.19 -5.03 0.18
N ASN A 270 -0.09 -5.18 0.52
CA ASN A 270 -0.56 -5.37 1.89
C ASN A 270 -0.10 -6.73 2.41
N ILE A 271 0.74 -6.72 3.45
CA ILE A 271 1.39 -7.93 3.96
C ILE A 271 0.37 -8.90 4.57
N GLN A 272 -0.61 -8.42 5.34
CA GLN A 272 -1.67 -9.28 5.89
C GLN A 272 -2.38 -10.08 4.78
N SER A 273 -2.77 -9.41 3.69
CA SER A 273 -3.44 -10.09 2.57
C SER A 273 -2.53 -11.09 1.85
N GLN A 274 -1.25 -10.75 1.66
CA GLN A 274 -0.27 -11.63 1.03
C GLN A 274 0.08 -12.82 1.90
N PHE A 275 0.15 -12.63 3.22
CA PHE A 275 0.40 -13.70 4.17
C PHE A 275 -0.71 -14.74 4.13
N SER A 276 -1.98 -14.30 4.08
CA SER A 276 -3.12 -15.19 3.83
C SER A 276 -3.04 -15.85 2.45
N ASN A 277 -2.63 -15.13 1.41
CA ASN A 277 -2.51 -15.69 0.06
C ASN A 277 -1.38 -16.73 -0.08
N GLN A 278 -0.30 -16.60 0.69
CA GLN A 278 0.81 -17.56 0.74
C GLN A 278 0.52 -18.77 1.65
N SER A 279 -0.55 -18.72 2.45
CA SER A 279 -0.97 -19.88 3.24
C SER A 279 -1.28 -21.07 2.33
N HIS A 280 -1.16 -22.29 2.87
CA HIS A 280 -1.41 -23.53 2.13
C HIS A 280 -0.49 -23.70 0.90
N SER A 281 0.75 -23.21 0.98
CA SER A 281 1.79 -23.37 -0.04
C SER A 281 1.42 -22.81 -1.42
N ARG A 282 0.50 -21.84 -1.48
CA ARG A 282 0.21 -21.11 -2.72
C ARG A 282 1.42 -20.24 -3.08
N TYR A 283 1.98 -20.50 -4.26
CA TYR A 283 3.12 -19.72 -4.75
C TYR A 283 2.68 -18.31 -5.12
N ALA A 284 2.98 -17.36 -4.26
CA ALA A 284 2.79 -15.93 -4.51
C ALA A 284 4.04 -15.18 -4.03
N PRO A 285 4.63 -14.29 -4.84
CA PRO A 285 5.83 -13.58 -4.44
C PRO A 285 5.53 -12.54 -3.36
N ALA A 286 6.43 -12.41 -2.39
CA ALA A 286 6.37 -11.41 -1.34
C ALA A 286 6.63 -10.01 -1.89
N SER A 287 5.56 -9.25 -2.15
CA SER A 287 5.62 -7.93 -2.75
C SER A 287 5.47 -6.85 -1.68
N ALA A 288 6.55 -6.15 -1.37
CA ALA A 288 6.52 -5.00 -0.48
C ALA A 288 6.60 -3.70 -1.27
N ALA A 289 5.75 -2.75 -0.89
CA ALA A 289 5.79 -1.41 -1.44
C ALA A 289 7.02 -0.67 -0.91
N LEU A 290 7.63 0.13 -1.77
CA LEU A 290 8.62 1.11 -1.39
C LEU A 290 8.09 2.50 -1.75
N THR A 291 7.77 3.30 -0.73
CA THR A 291 7.18 4.64 -0.86
C THR A 291 7.74 5.61 0.19
N ILE A 292 7.84 6.87 -0.19
CA ILE A 292 8.07 8.00 0.71
C ILE A 292 6.82 8.86 0.91
N ASP A 293 5.66 8.47 0.36
CA ASP A 293 4.38 9.06 0.71
C ASP A 293 3.97 8.57 2.10
N GLU A 294 3.89 9.52 3.04
CA GLU A 294 3.60 9.23 4.44
C GLU A 294 2.24 8.53 4.62
N LYS A 295 1.25 8.87 3.78
CA LYS A 295 -0.12 8.33 3.92
C LYS A 295 -0.18 6.90 3.46
N LEU A 296 0.42 6.60 2.31
CA LEU A 296 0.53 5.22 1.83
C LEU A 296 1.38 4.37 2.78
N ALA A 297 2.54 4.88 3.22
CA ALA A 297 3.39 4.20 4.19
C ALA A 297 2.65 3.89 5.50
N ARG A 298 1.84 4.85 6.00
CA ARG A 298 1.02 4.65 7.20
C ARG A 298 -0.09 3.62 6.99
N ALA A 299 -0.74 3.62 5.83
CA ALA A 299 -1.77 2.65 5.49
C ALA A 299 -1.19 1.23 5.42
N LEU A 300 -0.04 1.07 4.76
CA LEU A 300 0.69 -0.21 4.69
C LEU A 300 1.16 -0.67 6.07
N ARG A 301 1.65 0.24 6.92
CA ARG A 301 2.07 -0.11 8.28
C ARG A 301 0.91 -0.69 9.11
N LYS A 302 -0.31 -0.15 8.97
CA LYS A 302 -1.51 -0.70 9.64
C LYS A 302 -1.82 -2.13 9.19
N SER A 303 -1.45 -2.52 7.97
CA SER A 303 -1.58 -3.90 7.47
C SER A 303 -0.38 -4.80 7.76
N ASN A 304 0.72 -4.26 8.30
CA ASN A 304 1.91 -5.03 8.63
C ASN A 304 1.89 -5.54 10.09
N SER A 305 0.99 -5.01 10.93
CA SER A 305 0.76 -5.55 12.27
C SER A 305 0.02 -6.87 12.16
N HIS A 306 0.76 -7.98 12.20
CA HIS A 306 0.16 -9.31 12.27
C HIS A 306 -0.38 -9.49 13.68
N SER A 307 -1.70 -9.46 13.83
CA SER A 307 -2.34 -10.30 14.81
C SER A 307 -2.43 -11.68 14.19
N ILE A 308 -1.89 -12.70 14.87
CA ILE A 308 -2.33 -14.08 14.67
C ILE A 308 -3.79 -14.08 15.08
N THR A 309 -4.67 -13.74 14.15
CA THR A 309 -5.98 -14.34 14.18
C THR A 309 -5.66 -15.75 13.72
N SER A 310 -5.63 -16.69 14.67
CA SER A 310 -5.83 -18.10 14.35
C SER A 310 -6.95 -18.07 13.32
N GLY A 311 -6.62 -18.35 12.05
CA GLY A 311 -7.60 -18.29 10.98
C GLY A 311 -8.82 -19.00 11.53
N GLU A 312 -9.98 -18.31 11.49
CA GLU A 312 -11.23 -18.80 12.07
C GLU A 312 -11.21 -20.31 11.98
N ILE A 313 -11.02 -20.97 13.12
CA ILE A 313 -10.98 -22.43 13.15
C ILE A 313 -12.35 -22.78 12.61
N ILE A 314 -12.42 -23.15 11.33
CA ILE A 314 -13.67 -23.28 10.61
C ILE A 314 -14.43 -24.35 11.37
N CYS A 315 -15.42 -23.93 12.16
CA CYS A 315 -16.34 -24.81 12.86
C CYS A 315 -17.25 -25.41 11.79
N GLY A 316 -16.81 -26.54 11.26
CA GLY A 316 -17.52 -27.43 10.34
C GLY A 316 -17.35 -28.87 10.84
N PRO A 317 -18.14 -29.82 10.32
CA PRO A 317 -18.40 -31.11 10.96
C PRO A 317 -17.12 -31.79 11.47
N GLU A 318 -17.15 -32.20 12.73
CA GLU A 318 -16.03 -32.83 13.41
C GLU A 318 -15.93 -34.31 13.02
N ASN A 319 -15.21 -34.63 11.94
CA ASN A 319 -14.59 -35.95 11.82
C ASN A 319 -13.09 -35.84 12.17
N GLU A 320 -12.49 -36.95 12.62
CA GLU A 320 -11.10 -36.97 13.09
C GLU A 320 -10.11 -36.53 12.00
N ASP A 321 -10.40 -36.85 10.73
CA ASP A 321 -9.54 -36.51 9.60
C ASP A 321 -9.49 -35.00 9.32
N ASP A 322 -10.64 -34.32 9.36
CA ASP A 322 -10.75 -32.87 9.19
C ASP A 322 -10.07 -32.13 10.35
N ASN A 323 -10.19 -32.64 11.58
CA ASN A 323 -9.52 -32.07 12.74
C ASN A 323 -7.99 -32.26 12.65
N LYS A 324 -7.54 -33.42 12.16
CA LYS A 324 -6.12 -33.69 11.93
C LYS A 324 -5.54 -32.78 10.84
N ALA A 325 -6.25 -32.61 9.73
CA ALA A 325 -5.85 -31.70 8.65
C ALA A 325 -5.76 -30.25 9.13
N LYS A 326 -6.73 -29.78 9.95
CA LYS A 326 -6.68 -28.44 10.57
C LYS A 326 -5.47 -28.28 11.50
N MET A 327 -5.17 -29.30 12.31
CA MET A 327 -4.00 -29.29 13.19
C MET A 327 -2.69 -29.27 12.41
N GLU A 328 -2.58 -30.05 11.33
CA GLU A 328 -1.42 -30.05 10.44
C GLU A 328 -1.23 -28.67 9.78
N ALA A 329 -2.30 -28.08 9.26
CA ALA A 329 -2.28 -26.73 8.70
C ALA A 329 -1.83 -25.69 9.75
N PHE A 330 -2.33 -25.79 10.99
CA PHE A 330 -1.90 -24.93 12.10
C PHE A 330 -0.41 -25.09 12.44
N ILE A 331 0.09 -26.32 12.48
CA ILE A 331 1.51 -26.60 12.76
C ILE A 331 2.41 -26.05 11.67
N GLU A 332 2.06 -26.24 10.39
CA GLU A 332 2.81 -25.70 9.26
C GLU A 332 2.80 -24.16 9.26
N GLU A 333 1.65 -23.56 9.54
CA GLU A 333 1.52 -22.11 9.67
C GLU A 333 2.42 -21.57 10.80
N TYR A 334 2.45 -22.26 11.95
CA TYR A 334 3.33 -21.90 13.06
C TYR A 334 4.83 -22.05 12.73
N LYS A 335 5.22 -23.03 11.91
CA LYS A 335 6.61 -23.14 11.41
C LYS A 335 6.95 -21.96 10.50
N ARG A 336 6.10 -21.68 9.50
CA ARG A 336 6.25 -20.54 8.59
C ARG A 336 6.41 -19.22 9.34
N MET A 337 5.63 -19.02 10.40
CA MET A 337 5.76 -17.86 11.27
C MET A 337 7.12 -17.77 11.96
N ARG A 338 7.63 -18.86 12.54
CA ARG A 338 8.95 -18.87 13.18
C ARG A 338 10.08 -18.55 12.21
N GLU A 339 10.00 -19.08 10.99
CA GLU A 339 10.98 -18.75 9.94
C GLU A 339 10.89 -17.28 9.51
N SER A 340 9.66 -16.75 9.41
CA SER A 340 9.40 -15.34 9.10
C SER A 340 9.99 -14.41 10.16
N GLU A 341 9.82 -14.75 11.44
CA GLU A 341 10.46 -14.02 12.53
C GLU A 341 12.00 -14.09 12.45
N GLN A 342 12.57 -15.24 12.09
CA GLN A 342 14.02 -15.37 11.94
C GLN A 342 14.56 -14.46 10.84
N ARG A 343 13.92 -14.44 9.66
CA ARG A 343 14.29 -13.54 8.56
C ARG A 343 14.20 -12.07 8.96
N TYR A 344 13.11 -11.71 9.63
CA TYR A 344 12.91 -10.37 10.16
C TYR A 344 13.98 -9.96 11.18
N ARG A 345 14.40 -10.86 12.08
CA ARG A 345 15.50 -10.62 13.04
C ARG A 345 16.82 -10.37 12.33
N ILE A 346 17.17 -11.17 11.31
CA ILE A 346 18.37 -10.97 10.48
C ILE A 346 18.37 -9.57 9.86
N ALA A 347 17.22 -9.12 9.34
CA ALA A 347 17.07 -7.80 8.75
C ALA A 347 17.30 -6.68 9.76
N ILE A 348 16.71 -6.79 10.97
CA ILE A 348 16.90 -5.82 12.05
C ILE A 348 18.37 -5.75 12.47
N GLU A 349 19.05 -6.89 12.58
CA GLU A 349 20.47 -6.94 12.92
C GLU A 349 21.31 -6.27 11.84
N ALA A 350 21.08 -6.59 10.57
CA ALA A 350 21.73 -5.94 9.45
C ALA A 350 21.50 -4.41 9.46
N ARG A 351 20.27 -3.95 9.77
CA ARG A 351 19.98 -2.52 9.91
C ARG A 351 20.80 -1.89 11.01
N ARG A 352 20.91 -2.54 12.18
CA ARG A 352 21.74 -2.04 13.30
C ARG A 352 23.20 -1.87 12.89
N TYR A 353 23.76 -2.85 12.19
CA TYR A 353 25.13 -2.76 11.68
C TYR A 353 25.29 -1.62 10.67
N PHE A 354 24.36 -1.51 9.72
CA PHE A 354 24.35 -0.43 8.74
C PHE A 354 24.26 0.95 9.40
N MET A 355 23.40 1.13 10.39
CA MET A 355 23.30 2.40 11.12
C MET A 355 24.58 2.74 11.88
N LYS A 356 25.26 1.75 12.50
CA LYS A 356 26.56 1.95 13.15
C LYS A 356 27.64 2.40 12.17
N GLU A 357 27.68 1.81 10.98
CA GLU A 357 28.59 2.22 9.92
C GLU A 357 28.35 3.67 9.51
N LEU A 358 27.10 4.07 9.29
CA LEU A 358 26.77 5.48 9.00
C LEU A 358 27.23 6.43 10.10
N ILE A 359 27.07 6.05 11.37
CA ILE A 359 27.56 6.86 12.49
C ILE A 359 29.10 6.96 12.46
N SER A 360 29.81 5.86 12.21
CA SER A 360 31.28 5.82 12.19
C SER A 360 31.92 6.69 11.11
N ILE A 361 31.25 6.88 9.97
CA ILE A 361 31.71 7.78 8.90
C ILE A 361 31.24 9.23 9.10
N GLY A 362 30.72 9.55 10.29
CA GLY A 362 30.26 10.88 10.67
C GLY A 362 29.03 11.33 9.88
N PHE A 363 28.16 10.41 9.47
CA PHE A 363 26.93 10.76 8.72
C PHE A 363 25.95 11.57 9.58
N PHE A 364 25.88 11.25 10.88
CA PHE A 364 25.01 11.90 11.86
C PHE A 364 25.76 12.71 12.92
N SER A 365 27.07 12.91 12.77
CA SER A 365 27.85 13.82 13.63
C SER A 365 27.60 15.26 13.20
N GLU A 366 27.43 16.17 14.18
CA GLU A 366 27.21 17.61 13.95
C GLU A 366 28.28 18.28 13.08
#